data_AF-A0A2W4NXR8-F1
#
_entry.id   AF-A0A2W4NXR8-F1
#
_cell.length_a   1.000
_cell.length_b   1.000
_cell.length_c   1.000
_cell.angle_alpha   90.00
_cell.angle_beta   90.00
_cell.angle_gamma   90.00
#
_symmetry.space_group_name_H-M   'P 1'
#
loop_
_entity.id
_entity.type
_entity.pdbx_description
1 polymer ?
#
loop_
_entity_poly.entity_id
_entity_poly.type
_entity_poly.pdbx_seq_one_letter_code
_entity_poly.pdbx_strand_id
1 'polypeptide(L)'
;MKRLPIQLLISAATFCIAVVLAVALGSKTDLLSEAMGDTDADSLHIDIEIKEPTILYGMFVDDLVVIEDKIKRNQFLGDILASYNVPASLIHQLSMVSKNVFDVRKIAPDKKYTVLCTPDSTKTARAFVYEPNPLEYVALSFLHIPEPQKPS
;
A
#
# COMPACT_ATOMS: atom_id res chain seq x y z
N MET A 1 39.80 1.84 47.66
CA MET A 1 40.28 1.45 46.31
C MET A 1 39.10 1.58 45.34
N LYS A 2 39.21 2.47 44.36
CA LYS A 2 38.07 3.02 43.58
C LYS A 2 37.52 1.94 42.64
N ARG A 3 36.23 1.59 42.74
CA ARG A 3 35.56 0.73 41.75
C ARG A 3 35.40 1.54 40.46
N LEU A 4 36.09 1.15 39.39
CA LEU A 4 35.93 1.78 38.09
C LEU A 4 34.49 1.54 37.58
N PRO A 5 33.82 2.56 37.00
CA PRO A 5 32.44 2.43 36.54
C PRO A 5 32.38 1.59 35.26
N ILE A 6 31.48 0.60 35.25
CA ILE A 6 31.22 -0.35 34.14
C ILE A 6 30.94 0.39 32.81
N GLN A 7 30.43 1.63 32.90
CA GLN A 7 30.20 2.53 31.76
C GLN A 7 31.45 2.85 30.94
N LEU A 8 32.66 2.85 31.54
CA LEU A 8 33.91 3.15 30.85
C LEU A 8 34.39 1.97 29.97
N LEU A 9 34.03 0.74 30.33
CA LEU A 9 34.39 -0.46 29.57
C LEU A 9 33.54 -0.63 28.30
N ILE A 10 32.27 -0.20 28.33
CA ILE A 10 31.35 -0.32 27.21
C ILE A 10 31.71 0.67 26.08
N SER A 11 32.10 1.92 26.39
CA SER A 11 32.50 2.89 25.36
C SER A 11 33.80 2.49 24.65
N ALA A 12 34.74 1.90 25.38
CA ALA A 12 35.98 1.37 24.81
C ALA A 12 35.71 0.20 23.85
N ALA A 13 34.78 -0.70 24.19
CA ALA A 13 34.41 -1.82 23.32
C ALA A 13 33.70 -1.36 22.04
N THR A 14 32.79 -0.39 22.11
CA THR A 14 32.10 0.15 20.93
C THR A 14 33.05 0.92 20.00
N PHE A 15 34.01 1.65 20.56
CA PHE A 15 35.01 2.37 19.78
C PHE A 15 35.94 1.40 19.04
N CYS A 16 36.37 0.31 19.69
CA CYS A 16 37.17 -0.73 19.05
C CYS A 16 36.43 -1.41 17.87
N ILE A 17 35.14 -1.71 18.02
CA ILE A 17 34.34 -2.34 16.94
C ILE A 17 34.18 -1.38 15.74
N ALA A 18 33.90 -0.09 15.99
CA ALA A 18 33.78 0.91 14.93
C ALA A 18 35.10 1.11 14.17
N VAL A 19 36.23 1.12 14.88
CA VAL A 19 37.57 1.23 14.26
C VAL A 19 37.89 0.00 13.41
N VAL A 20 37.53 -1.21 13.86
CA VAL A 20 37.72 -2.44 13.07
C VAL A 20 36.86 -2.46 11.80
N LEU A 21 35.60 -2.00 11.89
CA LEU A 21 34.71 -1.86 10.72
C LEU A 21 35.22 -0.82 9.72
N ALA A 22 35.72 0.32 10.19
CA ALA A 22 36.30 1.34 9.32
C ALA A 22 37.56 0.85 8.59
N VAL A 23 38.43 0.09 9.28
CA VAL A 23 39.64 -0.51 8.67
C VAL A 23 39.27 -1.62 7.68
N ALA A 24 38.24 -2.42 7.95
CA ALA A 24 37.75 -3.46 7.04
C ALA A 24 37.07 -2.91 5.78
N LEU A 25 36.46 -1.73 5.87
CA LEU A 25 35.87 -1.03 4.71
C LEU A 25 36.94 -0.30 3.88
N GLY A 26 37.98 0.26 4.52
CA GLY A 26 39.05 1.00 3.86
C GLY A 26 40.02 0.16 3.03
N SER A 27 39.97 -1.17 3.12
CA SER A 27 40.86 -2.09 2.38
C SER A 27 40.25 -2.63 1.08
N LYS A 28 38.99 -2.30 0.76
CA LYS A 28 38.33 -2.75 -0.49
C LYS A 28 38.21 -1.67 -1.56
N THR A 29 38.73 -0.46 -1.33
CA THR A 29 38.61 0.67 -2.27
C THR A 29 39.81 0.84 -3.21
N ASP A 30 40.79 -0.08 -3.19
CA ASP A 30 42.00 -0.04 -4.02
C ASP A 30 42.03 -1.01 -5.21
N LEU A 31 40.91 -1.68 -5.55
CA LEU A 31 40.82 -2.56 -6.73
C LEU A 31 39.81 -2.05 -7.77
N LEU A 32 39.86 -0.74 -8.04
CA LEU A 32 39.51 -0.18 -9.34
C LEU A 32 40.55 -0.65 -10.37
N SER A 33 40.51 -1.94 -10.72
CA SER A 33 41.26 -2.54 -11.82
C SER A 33 40.34 -2.66 -13.02
N GLU A 34 39.96 -1.52 -13.60
CA GLU A 34 39.35 -1.47 -14.93
C GLU A 34 40.44 -1.31 -15.97
N ALA A 35 40.80 -2.42 -16.62
CA ALA A 35 41.37 -2.41 -17.96
C ALA A 35 41.10 -3.75 -18.68
N MET A 36 40.10 -3.71 -19.58
CA MET A 36 39.97 -4.51 -20.81
C MET A 36 39.58 -5.99 -20.62
N GLY A 37 38.76 -6.65 -21.44
CA GLY A 37 38.09 -6.37 -22.70
C GLY A 37 37.52 -7.71 -23.24
N ASP A 38 36.36 -7.63 -23.90
CA ASP A 38 35.69 -8.60 -24.79
C ASP A 38 35.32 -10.01 -24.30
N THR A 39 34.02 -10.35 -24.37
CA THR A 39 33.45 -11.20 -25.43
C THR A 39 31.94 -11.35 -25.24
N ASP A 40 31.22 -11.21 -26.34
CA ASP A 40 29.77 -11.32 -26.52
C ASP A 40 29.13 -12.58 -25.93
N ALA A 41 28.08 -12.36 -25.14
CA ALA A 41 26.91 -13.23 -25.05
C ALA A 41 25.74 -12.37 -24.53
N ASP A 42 25.05 -11.68 -25.44
CA ASP A 42 23.78 -11.01 -25.17
C ASP A 42 22.73 -12.07 -24.82
N SER A 43 22.74 -12.49 -23.56
CA SER A 43 21.69 -13.26 -22.94
C SER A 43 20.73 -12.25 -22.34
N LEU A 44 19.63 -11.97 -23.06
CA LEU A 44 18.50 -11.24 -22.52
C LEU A 44 17.88 -12.06 -21.36
N HIS A 45 18.47 -11.92 -20.18
CA HIS A 45 17.82 -12.26 -18.92
C HIS A 45 16.66 -11.28 -18.74
N ILE A 46 15.48 -11.68 -19.23
CA ILE A 46 14.22 -11.09 -18.77
C ILE A 46 14.01 -11.67 -17.38
N ASP A 47 14.54 -11.00 -16.36
CA ASP A 47 14.18 -11.26 -14.97
C ASP A 47 12.71 -10.84 -14.81
N ILE A 48 11.80 -11.77 -15.10
CA ILE A 48 10.37 -11.60 -14.79
C ILE A 48 10.27 -11.76 -13.28
N GLU A 49 10.33 -10.63 -12.57
CA GLU A 49 10.03 -10.57 -11.15
C GLU A 49 8.54 -10.94 -10.97
N ILE A 50 8.27 -12.20 -10.65
CA ILE A 50 6.92 -12.69 -10.33
C ILE A 50 6.57 -12.11 -8.96
N LYS A 51 5.97 -10.93 -8.94
CA LYS A 51 5.42 -10.33 -7.73
C LYS A 51 4.18 -11.12 -7.30
N GLU A 52 4.17 -11.57 -6.05
CA GLU A 52 2.98 -12.20 -5.48
C GLU A 52 1.81 -11.20 -5.44
N PRO A 53 0.58 -11.62 -5.82
CA PRO A 53 -0.55 -10.72 -5.88
C PRO A 53 -0.93 -10.23 -4.47
N THR A 54 -1.07 -8.91 -4.33
CA THR A 54 -1.47 -8.30 -3.07
C THR A 54 -3.00 -8.32 -2.98
N ILE A 55 -3.52 -9.06 -1.99
CA ILE A 55 -4.97 -9.17 -1.75
C ILE A 55 -5.33 -8.41 -0.48
N LEU A 56 -6.25 -7.46 -0.59
CA LEU A 56 -6.79 -6.69 0.53
C LEU A 56 -8.32 -6.80 0.54
N TYR A 57 -8.91 -7.17 1.69
CA TYR A 57 -10.36 -7.39 1.83
C TYR A 57 -10.96 -8.35 0.78
N GLY A 58 -10.17 -9.33 0.32
CA GLY A 58 -10.57 -10.27 -0.73
C GLY A 58 -10.53 -9.71 -2.16
N MET A 59 -9.93 -8.53 -2.37
CA MET A 59 -9.77 -7.89 -3.69
C MET A 59 -8.29 -7.73 -4.04
N PHE A 60 -7.96 -7.85 -5.33
CA PHE A 60 -6.62 -7.54 -5.84
C PHE A 60 -6.37 -6.03 -5.79
N VAL A 61 -5.26 -5.61 -5.19
CA VAL A 61 -4.90 -4.19 -5.02
C VAL A 61 -3.59 -3.79 -5.68
N ASP A 62 -2.95 -4.70 -6.43
CA ASP A 62 -1.63 -4.45 -7.03
C ASP A 62 -1.58 -3.19 -7.90
N ASP A 63 -2.66 -2.92 -8.65
CA ASP A 63 -2.80 -1.78 -9.55
C ASP A 63 -3.70 -0.67 -8.98
N LEU A 64 -3.99 -0.68 -7.67
CA LEU A 64 -4.92 0.26 -7.05
C LEU A 64 -4.23 1.10 -5.98
N VAL A 65 -4.68 2.35 -5.87
CA VAL A 65 -4.26 3.25 -4.80
C VAL A 65 -5.15 3.01 -3.59
N VAL A 66 -4.56 2.50 -2.51
CA VAL A 66 -5.26 2.28 -1.23
C VAL A 66 -5.21 3.55 -0.39
N ILE A 67 -6.37 4.08 -0.02
CA ILE A 67 -6.50 5.27 0.82
C ILE A 67 -7.28 4.89 2.08
N GLU A 68 -6.63 4.99 3.23
CA GLU A 68 -7.24 4.72 4.53
C GLU A 68 -7.51 6.02 5.29
N ASP A 69 -8.71 6.17 5.85
CA ASP A 69 -9.09 7.33 6.62
C ASP A 69 -10.24 6.98 7.59
N LYS A 70 -10.75 7.97 8.34
CA LYS A 70 -11.84 7.82 9.30
C LYS A 70 -13.01 8.72 8.99
N ILE A 71 -14.21 8.23 9.25
CA ILE A 71 -15.45 8.98 9.03
C ILE A 71 -15.53 10.15 10.01
N LYS A 72 -15.67 11.36 9.48
CA LYS A 72 -15.79 12.59 10.27
C LYS A 72 -17.22 12.74 10.82
N ARG A 73 -17.35 13.56 11.86
CA ARG A 73 -18.67 13.91 12.40
C ARG A 73 -19.53 14.57 11.31
N ASN A 74 -20.78 14.10 11.17
CA ASN A 74 -21.73 14.54 10.15
C ASN A 74 -21.30 14.28 8.68
N GLN A 75 -20.40 13.32 8.44
CA GLN A 75 -20.00 12.92 7.10
C GLN A 75 -20.84 11.73 6.61
N PHE A 76 -21.43 11.84 5.41
CA PHE A 76 -22.24 10.78 4.82
C PHE A 76 -21.47 10.00 3.76
N LEU A 77 -21.88 8.75 3.51
CA LEU A 77 -21.22 7.89 2.54
C LEU A 77 -21.25 8.51 1.14
N GLY A 78 -22.39 9.11 0.77
CA GLY A 78 -22.54 9.79 -0.52
C GLY A 78 -21.51 10.90 -0.72
N ASP A 79 -21.22 11.70 0.32
CA ASP A 79 -20.24 12.79 0.24
C ASP A 79 -18.80 12.25 0.12
N ILE A 80 -18.50 11.15 0.84
CA ILE A 80 -17.21 10.47 0.75
C ILE A 80 -17.01 9.96 -0.68
N LEU A 81 -17.98 9.20 -1.20
CA LEU A 81 -17.89 8.61 -2.54
C LEU A 81 -17.85 9.68 -3.64
N ALA A 82 -18.62 10.77 -3.49
CA ALA A 82 -18.57 11.91 -4.41
C ALA A 82 -17.17 12.57 -4.44
N SER A 83 -16.48 12.64 -3.29
CA SER A 83 -15.12 13.18 -3.20
C SER A 83 -14.08 12.32 -3.94
N TYR A 84 -14.36 11.04 -4.15
CA TYR A 84 -13.55 10.10 -4.94
C TYR A 84 -14.11 9.86 -6.34
N ASN A 85 -14.80 10.87 -6.91
CA ASN A 85 -15.29 10.87 -8.29
C ASN A 85 -16.26 9.71 -8.62
N VAL A 86 -17.00 9.22 -7.62
CA VAL A 86 -18.09 8.27 -7.87
C VAL A 86 -19.33 9.05 -8.32
N PRO A 87 -19.93 8.70 -9.49
CA PRO A 87 -21.10 9.42 -9.99
C PRO A 87 -22.32 9.18 -9.10
N ALA A 88 -23.14 10.23 -8.92
CA ALA A 88 -24.32 10.18 -8.06
C ALA A 88 -25.32 9.08 -8.44
N SER A 89 -25.45 8.75 -9.73
CA SER A 89 -26.28 7.65 -10.22
C SER A 89 -25.83 6.30 -9.66
N LEU A 90 -24.52 6.05 -9.60
CA LEU A 90 -23.95 4.83 -9.05
C LEU A 90 -24.08 4.78 -7.54
N ILE A 91 -23.91 5.90 -6.84
CA ILE A 91 -24.15 6.00 -5.39
C ILE A 91 -25.61 5.65 -5.07
N HIS A 92 -26.56 6.18 -5.85
CA HIS A 92 -27.98 5.87 -5.69
C HIS A 92 -28.26 4.37 -5.93
N GLN A 93 -27.73 3.80 -7.02
CA GLN A 93 -27.89 2.37 -7.30
C GLN A 93 -27.30 1.49 -6.20
N LEU A 94 -26.10 1.82 -5.73
CA LEU A 94 -25.44 1.11 -4.63
C LEU A 94 -26.31 1.13 -3.37
N SER A 95 -26.87 2.29 -3.02
CA SER A 95 -27.75 2.43 -1.86
C SER A 95 -29.02 1.57 -1.96
N MET A 96 -29.46 1.20 -3.17
CA MET A 96 -30.61 0.32 -3.35
C MET A 96 -30.21 -1.16 -3.27
N VAL A 97 -29.13 -1.53 -3.95
CA VAL A 97 -28.67 -2.93 -4.01
C VAL A 97 -28.07 -3.38 -2.67
N SER A 98 -27.34 -2.50 -1.99
CA SER A 98 -26.66 -2.83 -0.75
C SER A 98 -27.62 -2.99 0.43
N LYS A 99 -28.86 -2.47 0.36
CA LYS A 99 -29.82 -2.49 1.49
C LYS A 99 -30.03 -3.88 2.10
N ASN A 100 -29.92 -4.93 1.29
CA ASN A 100 -30.10 -6.31 1.75
C ASN A 100 -28.87 -6.84 2.52
N VAL A 101 -27.70 -6.25 2.31
CA VAL A 101 -26.43 -6.65 2.95
C VAL A 101 -26.05 -5.68 4.07
N PHE A 102 -26.12 -4.38 3.81
CA PHE A 102 -25.77 -3.31 4.74
C PHE A 102 -26.51 -2.00 4.41
N ASP A 103 -27.14 -1.40 5.42
CA ASP A 103 -27.71 -0.06 5.28
C ASP A 103 -26.60 0.99 5.34
N VAL A 104 -26.23 1.51 4.17
CA VAL A 104 -25.18 2.52 3.97
C VAL A 104 -25.36 3.80 4.79
N ARG A 105 -26.58 4.06 5.28
CA ARG A 105 -26.85 5.22 6.15
C ARG A 105 -26.40 5.00 7.59
N LYS A 106 -26.05 3.77 7.97
CA LYS A 106 -25.62 3.40 9.33
C LYS A 106 -24.11 3.55 9.54
N ILE A 107 -23.39 4.17 8.62
CA ILE A 107 -22.00 4.51 8.86
C ILE A 107 -21.88 5.46 10.07
N ALA A 108 -20.90 5.20 10.93
CA ALA A 108 -20.73 5.95 12.18
C ALA A 108 -19.44 6.78 12.15
N PRO A 109 -19.40 7.93 12.84
CA PRO A 109 -18.18 8.72 12.97
C PRO A 109 -17.08 7.97 13.73
N ASP A 110 -15.82 8.35 13.49
CA ASP A 110 -14.58 7.73 14.02
C ASP A 110 -14.39 6.26 13.65
N LYS A 111 -15.15 5.76 12.68
CA LYS A 111 -14.96 4.43 12.09
C LYS A 111 -14.00 4.51 10.92
N LYS A 112 -13.15 3.49 10.81
CA LYS A 112 -12.17 3.37 9.73
C LYS A 112 -12.90 3.04 8.43
N TYR A 113 -12.46 3.66 7.35
CA TYR A 113 -12.84 3.28 6.00
C TYR A 113 -11.61 3.25 5.11
N THR A 114 -11.67 2.42 4.07
CA THR A 114 -10.62 2.27 3.07
C THR A 114 -11.24 2.42 1.70
N VAL A 115 -10.64 3.24 0.84
CA VAL A 115 -11.06 3.44 -0.55
C VAL A 115 -9.97 2.91 -1.45
N LEU A 116 -10.37 2.06 -2.40
CA LEU A 116 -9.49 1.60 -3.46
C LEU A 116 -9.77 2.46 -4.69
N CYS A 117 -8.78 3.22 -5.14
CA CYS A 117 -8.90 4.13 -6.28
C CYS A 117 -8.10 3.64 -7.48
N THR A 118 -8.53 4.02 -8.68
CA THR A 118 -7.67 3.86 -9.85
C THR A 118 -6.40 4.72 -9.69
N PRO A 119 -5.26 4.26 -10.24
CA PRO A 119 -4.00 5.00 -10.21
C PRO A 119 -3.99 6.18 -11.19
N ASP A 120 -5.10 6.44 -11.88
CA ASP A 120 -5.27 7.55 -12.81
C ASP A 120 -5.30 8.91 -12.10
N SER A 121 -5.12 9.97 -12.89
CA SER A 121 -5.17 11.35 -12.39
C SER A 121 -6.48 11.71 -11.67
N THR A 122 -7.58 11.05 -12.03
CA THR A 122 -8.90 11.29 -11.45
C THR A 122 -9.11 10.57 -10.11
N LYS A 123 -8.25 9.61 -9.73
CA LYS A 123 -8.37 8.84 -8.48
C LYS A 123 -9.80 8.35 -8.22
N THR A 124 -10.42 7.76 -9.23
CA THR A 124 -11.82 7.32 -9.15
C THR A 124 -11.93 6.08 -8.27
N ALA A 125 -12.83 6.10 -7.28
CA ALA A 125 -13.03 4.95 -6.41
C ALA A 125 -13.57 3.73 -7.20
N ARG A 126 -12.96 2.57 -6.96
CA ARG A 126 -13.30 1.25 -7.48
C ARG A 126 -13.94 0.37 -6.42
N ALA A 127 -13.56 0.56 -5.16
CA ALA A 127 -14.22 -0.06 -4.04
C ALA A 127 -14.15 0.83 -2.80
N PHE A 128 -15.10 0.60 -1.90
CA PHE A 128 -15.16 1.23 -0.59
C PHE A 128 -15.34 0.16 0.47
N VAL A 129 -14.50 0.18 1.50
CA VAL A 129 -14.54 -0.75 2.61
C VAL A 129 -14.80 0.01 3.89
N TYR A 130 -15.82 -0.42 4.65
CA TYR A 130 -16.20 0.17 5.93
C TYR A 130 -15.99 -0.82 7.07
N GLU A 131 -15.33 -0.38 8.12
CA GLU A 131 -15.03 -1.20 9.30
C GLU A 131 -15.84 -0.70 10.52
N PRO A 132 -17.05 -1.23 10.78
CA PRO A 132 -17.82 -0.87 11.96
C PRO A 132 -17.13 -1.26 13.28
N ASN A 133 -16.34 -2.34 13.25
CA ASN A 133 -15.55 -2.84 14.37
C ASN A 133 -14.30 -3.59 13.83
N PRO A 134 -13.32 -3.97 14.68
CA PRO A 134 -12.09 -4.61 14.22
C PRO A 134 -12.24 -6.03 13.66
N LEU A 135 -13.39 -6.67 13.81
CA LEU A 135 -13.64 -8.05 13.40
C LEU A 135 -14.51 -8.14 12.13
N GLU A 136 -15.21 -7.07 11.78
CA GLU A 136 -16.17 -7.03 10.71
C GLU A 136 -15.86 -5.89 9.74
N TYR A 137 -16.04 -6.15 8.46
CA TYR A 137 -15.95 -5.14 7.41
C TYR A 137 -17.06 -5.33 6.38
N VAL A 138 -17.41 -4.24 5.71
CA VAL A 138 -18.36 -4.22 4.59
C VAL A 138 -17.63 -3.69 3.37
N ALA A 139 -17.40 -4.55 2.38
CA ALA A 139 -16.82 -4.18 1.11
C ALA A 139 -17.91 -3.90 0.07
N LEU A 140 -17.85 -2.72 -0.55
CA LEU A 140 -18.70 -2.28 -1.64
C LEU A 140 -17.82 -2.13 -2.87
N SER A 141 -17.97 -3.04 -3.84
CA SER A 141 -17.24 -2.98 -5.10
C SER A 141 -18.07 -2.29 -6.17
N PHE A 142 -17.43 -1.42 -6.94
CA PHE A 142 -18.02 -0.66 -8.04
C PHE A 142 -17.54 -1.16 -9.41
N LEU A 143 -16.79 -2.27 -9.42
CA LEU A 143 -16.34 -2.93 -10.63
C LEU A 143 -17.52 -3.66 -11.29
N HIS A 144 -17.82 -3.23 -12.52
CA HIS A 144 -18.59 -3.96 -13.56
C HIS A 144 -20.14 -3.84 -13.56
N ILE A 145 -20.68 -3.15 -14.58
CA ILE A 145 -21.64 -3.77 -15.50
C ILE A 145 -20.93 -3.74 -16.86
N PRO A 146 -20.71 -4.88 -17.53
CA PRO A 146 -20.21 -4.89 -18.91
C PRO A 146 -21.30 -4.30 -19.81
N GLU A 147 -20.96 -3.42 -20.75
CA GLU A 147 -21.79 -3.34 -21.93
C GLU A 147 -21.76 -4.73 -22.60
N PRO A 148 -22.90 -5.31 -22.98
CA PRO A 148 -22.87 -6.43 -23.90
C PRO A 148 -22.15 -5.94 -25.14
N GLN A 149 -20.99 -6.51 -25.44
CA GLN A 149 -20.23 -6.21 -26.65
C GLN A 149 -21.19 -6.35 -27.84
N LYS A 150 -21.59 -5.23 -28.44
CA LYS A 150 -22.38 -5.25 -29.66
C LYS A 150 -21.47 -5.76 -30.76
N PRO A 151 -21.77 -6.91 -31.40
CA PRO A 151 -21.01 -7.33 -32.55
C PRO A 151 -21.18 -6.28 -33.66
N SER A 152 -20.08 -5.83 -34.24
CA SER A 152 -20.07 -5.10 -35.50
C SER A 152 -19.34 -5.91 -36.56
#